data_AF-A0A088F3P9-F1
#
_entry.id   AF-A0A088F3P9-F1
#
_cell.length_a   1.000
_cell.length_b   1.000
_cell.length_c   1.000
_cell.angle_alpha   90.00
_cell.angle_beta   90.00
_cell.angle_gamma   90.00
#
_symmetry.space_group_name_H-M   'P 1'
#
loop_
_entity.id
_entity.type
_entity.pdbx_description
1 polymer ?
#
loop_
_entity_poly.entity_id
_entity_poly.type
_entity_poly.pdbx_seq_one_letter_code
_entity_poly.pdbx_strand_id
1 'polypeptide(L)' 'MNKLRKKPQNYNDDAVKELMIKYGFKRNYILMSIRGERVGTVPVKIQDEYLQMDRASKAAIQKKINEL' A
#
# COMPACT_ATOMS: atom_id res chain seq x y z
N MET A 1 6.34 -14.51 -24.40
CA MET A 1 5.86 -14.01 -23.08
C MET A 1 4.89 -12.87 -23.30
N ASN A 2 3.59 -13.12 -23.14
CA ASN A 2 2.55 -12.10 -23.29
C ASN A 2 2.61 -11.16 -22.08
N LYS A 3 3.34 -10.03 -22.19
CA LYS A 3 3.40 -9.00 -21.14
C LYS A 3 2.09 -8.22 -21.16
N LEU A 4 1.01 -8.83 -20.66
CA LEU A 4 -0.20 -8.11 -20.29
C LEU A 4 0.23 -7.05 -19.29
N ARG A 5 0.30 -5.79 -19.73
CA ARG A 5 0.60 -4.64 -18.88
C ARG A 5 -0.50 -4.62 -17.81
N LYS A 6 -0.22 -5.17 -16.63
CA LYS A 6 -1.15 -5.13 -15.48
C LYS A 6 -1.55 -3.67 -15.31
N LYS A 7 -2.87 -3.40 -15.27
CA LYS A 7 -3.41 -2.05 -15.08
C LYS A 7 -2.67 -1.40 -13.88
N PRO A 8 -2.28 -0.12 -13.97
CA PRO A 8 -1.64 0.56 -12.85
C PRO A 8 -2.57 0.44 -11.65
N GLN A 9 -2.08 -0.19 -10.60
CA GLN A 9 -2.84 -0.36 -9.38
C GLN A 9 -2.76 0.96 -8.62
N ASN A 10 -3.91 1.58 -8.37
CA ASN A 10 -4.00 2.81 -7.59
C ASN A 10 -3.77 2.45 -6.13
N TYR A 11 -2.53 2.60 -5.69
CA TYR A 11 -2.17 2.52 -4.29
C TYR A 11 -2.47 3.85 -3.60
N ASN A 12 -2.76 3.81 -2.31
CA ASN A 12 -2.83 5.01 -1.50
C ASN A 12 -1.43 5.64 -1.41
N ASP A 13 -1.22 6.72 -2.16
CA ASP A 13 0.07 7.39 -2.29
C ASP A 13 0.59 7.94 -0.96
N ASP A 14 -0.31 8.38 -0.09
CA ASP A 14 0.05 8.91 1.22
C ASP A 14 0.52 7.79 2.15
N ALA A 15 -0.18 6.65 2.15
CA ALA A 15 0.27 5.47 2.88
C ALA A 15 1.63 4.97 2.38
N VAL A 16 1.87 4.99 1.06
CA VAL A 16 3.17 4.61 0.48
C VAL A 16 4.27 5.58 0.93
N LYS A 17 4.01 6.90 0.94
CA LYS A 17 4.98 7.89 1.42
C LYS A 17 5.30 7.70 2.90
N GLU A 18 4.31 7.45 3.74
CA GLU A 18 4.53 7.20 5.17
C GLU A 18 5.40 5.97 5.39
N LEU A 19 5.13 4.88 4.66
CA LEU A 19 5.94 3.66 4.71
C LEU A 19 7.37 3.89 4.20
N MET A 20 7.56 4.73 3.19
CA MET A 20 8.90 5.13 2.73
C MET A 20 9.68 5.86 3.81
N ILE A 21 9.04 6.80 4.51
CA ILE A 21 9.66 7.56 5.60
C ILE A 21 9.96 6.65 6.79
N LYS A 22 9.00 5.82 7.19
CA LYS A 22 9.10 4.93 8.35
C LYS A 22 10.18 3.87 8.21
N TYR A 23 10.27 3.24 7.04
CA TYR A 23 11.20 2.14 6.80
C TYR A 23 12.48 2.55 6.08
N GLY A 24 12.58 3.80 5.61
CA GLY A 24 13.75 4.31 4.88
C GLY A 24 13.96 3.68 3.50
N PHE A 25 12.96 2.99 2.95
CA PHE A 25 13.07 2.32 1.66
C PHE A 25 12.55 3.17 0.50
N LYS A 26 13.11 2.92 -0.68
CA LYS A 26 12.62 3.50 -1.93
C LYS A 26 11.19 3.02 -2.23
N ARG A 27 10.41 3.89 -2.89
CA ARG A 27 9.04 3.60 -3.34
C ARG A 27 8.89 2.23 -3.99
N ASN A 28 9.82 1.86 -4.89
CA ASN A 28 9.77 0.57 -5.58
C ASN A 28 9.83 -0.63 -4.61
N TYR A 29 10.66 -0.55 -3.57
CA TYR A 29 10.75 -1.62 -2.55
C TYR A 29 9.45 -1.75 -1.77
N ILE A 30 8.85 -0.61 -1.36
CA ILE A 30 7.55 -0.57 -0.69
C ILE A 30 6.48 -1.21 -1.58
N LEU A 31 6.41 -0.81 -2.85
CA LEU A 31 5.44 -1.35 -3.81
C LEU A 31 5.62 -2.85 -4.06
N MET A 32 6.86 -3.33 -4.20
CA MET A 32 7.14 -4.77 -4.31
C MET A 32 6.72 -5.54 -3.05
N SER A 33 6.91 -4.94 -1.87
CA SER A 33 6.50 -5.53 -0.59
C SER A 33 4.97 -5.61 -0.50
N ILE A 34 4.26 -4.53 -0.85
CA ILE A 34 2.79 -4.50 -0.88
C ILE A 34 2.23 -5.52 -1.88
N ARG A 35 2.90 -5.71 -3.02
CA ARG A 35 2.51 -6.71 -4.04
C ARG A 35 2.78 -8.17 -3.64
N GLY A 36 3.52 -8.40 -2.56
CA GLY A 36 3.96 -9.74 -2.18
C GLY A 36 5.07 -10.31 -3.08
N GLU A 37 5.75 -9.48 -3.88
CA GLU A 37 6.91 -9.90 -4.69
C GLU A 37 8.14 -10.15 -3.82
N ARG A 38 8.15 -9.62 -2.58
CA ARG A 38 9.22 -9.82 -1.60
C ARG A 38 8.67 -10.55 -0.38
N VAL A 39 9.38 -11.58 0.06
CA VAL A 39 9.05 -12.36 1.25
C VAL A 39 10.15 -12.15 2.29
N GLY A 40 9.76 -11.76 3.50
CA GLY A 40 10.67 -11.51 4.62
C GLY A 40 9.97 -10.71 5.72
N THR A 41 10.59 -10.64 6.91
CA THR A 41 9.97 -9.99 8.09
C THR A 41 9.58 -8.54 7.83
N VAL A 42 10.42 -7.79 7.12
CA VAL A 42 10.19 -6.37 6.82
C VAL A 42 9.13 -6.18 5.72
N PRO A 43 9.21 -6.85 4.55
CA PRO A 43 8.15 -6.80 3.55
C PRO A 43 6.76 -7.18 4.06
N VAL A 44 6.67 -8.22 4.92
CA VAL A 44 5.40 -8.65 5.53
C VAL A 44 4.83 -7.55 6.43
N LYS A 45 5.65 -6.94 7.28
CA LYS A 45 5.22 -5.80 8.10
C LYS A 45 4.75 -4.61 7.26
N ILE A 46 5.46 -4.29 6.18
CA ILE A 46 5.07 -3.21 5.25
C ILE A 46 3.71 -3.52 4.61
N GLN A 47 3.49 -4.77 4.22
CA GLN A 47 2.23 -5.22 3.62
C GLN A 47 1.06 -5.09 4.61
N ASP A 48 1.23 -5.58 5.84
CA ASP A 48 0.20 -5.51 6.88
C ASP A 48 -0.13 -4.07 7.27
N GLU A 49 0.88 -3.23 7.48
CA GLU A 49 0.68 -1.81 7.80
C GLU A 49 -0.03 -1.07 6.66
N TYR A 50 0.39 -1.29 5.42
CA TYR A 50 -0.29 -0.69 4.26
C TYR A 50 -1.77 -1.07 4.21
N LEU A 51 -2.10 -2.35 4.45
CA LEU A 51 -3.47 -2.85 4.50
C LEU A 51 -4.29 -2.20 5.62
N GLN A 52 -3.71 -1.99 6.80
CA GLN A 52 -4.37 -1.30 7.90
C GLN A 52 -4.68 0.16 7.55
N MET A 53 -3.70 0.87 6.97
CA MET A 53 -3.87 2.27 6.57
C MET A 53 -4.91 2.42 5.46
N ASP A 54 -4.86 1.57 4.43
CA ASP A 54 -5.82 1.59 3.32
C ASP A 54 -7.25 1.32 3.82
N ARG A 55 -7.43 0.36 4.74
CA ARG A 55 -8.72 0.09 5.37
C ARG A 55 -9.21 1.26 6.22
N ALA A 56 -8.32 1.86 7.01
CA ALA A 56 -8.66 3.02 7.84
C ALA A 56 -9.08 4.22 6.99
N SER A 57 -8.36 4.50 5.90
CA SER A 57 -8.71 5.56 4.96
C SER A 57 -10.08 5.32 4.32
N LYS A 58 -10.34 4.09 3.84
CA LYS A 58 -11.64 3.72 3.26
C LYS A 58 -12.78 3.83 4.27
N ALA A 59 -12.55 3.37 5.50
CA ALA A 59 -13.53 3.47 6.58
C ALA A 59 -13.85 4.93 6.94
N ALA A 60 -12.84 5.80 6.98
CA ALA A 60 -13.02 7.23 7.24
C ALA A 60 -13.81 7.93 6.12
N ILE A 61 -13.53 7.59 4.85
CA ILE A 61 -14.30 8.09 3.70
C ILE A 61 -15.75 7.61 3.78
N GLN A 62 -15.98 6.33 4.05
CA GLN A 62 -17.33 5.77 4.15
C GLN A 62 -18.13 6.42 5.28
N LYS A 63 -17.51 6.68 6.43
CA LYS A 63 -18.16 7.41 7.54
C LYS A 63 -18.60 8.81 7.11
N LYS A 64 -17.72 9.57 6.46
CA LYS A 64 -18.06 10.90 5.94
C LYS A 64 -19.20 10.87 4.92
N ILE A 65 -19.27 9.83 4.08
CA ILE A 65 -20.37 9.65 3.12
C ILE A 65 -21.68 9.34 3.84
N ASN A 66 -21.65 8.55 4.91
CA ASN A 66 -22.85 8.20 5.67
C ASN A 66 -23.35 9.34 6.58
N GLU A 67 -22.48 10.32 6.87
CA GLU A 67 -22.81 11.54 7.63
C GLU A 67 -23.32 12.69 6.72
N LEU A 68 -23.30 12.50 5.39
CA LEU A 68 -23.89 13.39 4.37
C LEU A 68 -25.35 13.01 4.10
#